data_AF-A0A517ZCG7-F1
#
_entry.id   AF-A0A517ZCG7-F1
#
_cell.length_a   1.000
_cell.length_b   1.000
_cell.length_c   1.000
_cell.angle_alpha   90.00
_cell.angle_beta   90.00
_cell.angle_gamma   90.00
#
_symmetry.space_group_name_H-M   'P 1'
#
loop_
_entity.id
_entity.type
_entity.pdbx_description
1 polymer ?
#
loop_
_entity_poly.entity_id
_entity_poly.type
_entity_poly.pdbx_seq_one_letter_code
_entity_poly.pdbx_strand_id
1 'polypeptide(L)'
;MQQKRKKQFVDRDVQGAILLRLVMHWGLLLVATAAFLYFVELLSGNPRDAAANVLRRHGPTVLAVFALAPIFLYDLCKLTNRFAGPMVRLRRSMRDLADGCDVSPIRFRDGDFWHDLAADFNRVVDRVQSSSSPASAPETTDAEAESLKQLEVIDA
;
A
#
# COMPACT_ATOMS: atom_id res chain seq x y z
N MET A 1 -31.53 3.38 7.83
CA MET A 1 -30.95 2.05 7.57
C MET A 1 -29.46 2.21 7.28
N GLN A 2 -28.59 1.86 8.22
CA GLN A 2 -27.13 1.98 8.06
C GLN A 2 -26.62 0.85 7.17
N GLN A 3 -26.20 1.16 5.95
CA GLN A 3 -25.46 0.22 5.11
C GLN A 3 -24.10 -0.05 5.76
N LYS A 4 -23.98 -1.21 6.41
CA LYS A 4 -22.70 -1.82 6.80
C LYS A 4 -21.83 -1.90 5.53
N ARG A 5 -20.83 -1.02 5.40
CA ARG A 5 -19.80 -1.09 4.34
C ARG A 5 -18.96 -2.36 4.55
N LYS A 6 -19.44 -3.50 4.04
CA LYS A 6 -18.65 -4.69 3.80
C LYS A 6 -17.74 -4.41 2.61
N LYS A 7 -16.47 -4.11 2.84
CA LYS A 7 -15.35 -4.30 1.88
C LYS A 7 -14.03 -3.91 2.54
N GLN A 8 -13.49 -4.81 3.37
CA GLN A 8 -12.10 -4.74 3.82
C GLN A 8 -11.28 -5.97 3.37
N PHE A 9 -11.74 -6.64 2.33
CA PHE A 9 -10.99 -7.66 1.60
C PHE A 9 -10.99 -7.25 0.13
N VAL A 10 -10.08 -6.34 -0.24
CA VAL A 10 -10.02 -5.77 -1.60
C VAL A 10 -9.00 -6.48 -2.49
N ASP A 11 -8.09 -7.31 -1.97
CA ASP A 11 -7.18 -8.10 -2.82
C ASP A 11 -6.87 -9.49 -2.23
N ARG A 12 -7.89 -10.37 -2.14
CA ARG A 12 -7.66 -11.78 -1.75
C ARG A 12 -6.87 -12.55 -2.81
N ASP A 13 -6.95 -12.15 -4.08
CA ASP A 13 -6.32 -12.89 -5.18
C ASP A 13 -4.80 -12.65 -5.23
N VAL A 14 -4.37 -11.39 -5.15
CA VAL A 14 -2.92 -11.06 -5.14
C VAL A 14 -2.28 -11.47 -3.81
N GLN A 15 -2.95 -11.21 -2.68
CA GLN A 15 -2.42 -11.58 -1.36
C GLN A 15 -2.45 -13.10 -1.13
N GLY A 16 -3.47 -13.80 -1.66
CA GLY A 16 -3.54 -15.25 -1.63
C GLY A 16 -2.41 -15.88 -2.46
N ALA A 17 -2.10 -15.31 -3.63
CA ALA A 17 -0.97 -15.74 -4.44
C ALA A 17 0.37 -15.53 -3.72
N ILE A 18 0.58 -14.39 -3.05
CA ILE A 18 1.80 -14.11 -2.27
C ILE A 18 1.89 -15.05 -1.06
N LEU A 19 0.80 -15.22 -0.32
CA LEU A 19 0.74 -16.10 0.85
C LEU A 19 0.97 -17.56 0.47
N LEU A 20 0.33 -18.05 -0.60
CA LEU A 20 0.53 -19.40 -1.11
C LEU A 20 1.98 -19.60 -1.54
N ARG A 21 2.55 -18.64 -2.27
CA ARG A 21 3.95 -18.69 -2.69
C ARG A 21 4.86 -18.71 -1.46
N LEU A 22 4.59 -17.92 -0.42
CA LEU A 22 5.36 -17.92 0.82
C LEU A 22 5.27 -19.26 1.57
N VAL A 23 4.05 -19.79 1.74
CA VAL A 23 3.83 -21.11 2.36
C VAL A 23 4.57 -22.20 1.57
N MET A 24 4.53 -22.16 0.25
CA MET A 24 5.21 -23.12 -0.61
C MET A 24 6.74 -23.03 -0.46
N HIS A 25 7.32 -21.83 -0.44
CA HIS A 25 8.75 -21.65 -0.18
C HIS A 25 9.14 -22.09 1.23
N TRP A 26 8.29 -21.83 2.22
CA TRP A 26 8.51 -22.29 3.60
C TRP A 26 8.48 -23.81 3.70
N GLY A 27 7.51 -24.46 3.06
CA GLY A 27 7.43 -25.92 2.98
C GLY A 27 8.64 -26.51 2.26
N LEU A 28 9.05 -25.94 1.13
CA LEU A 28 10.24 -26.36 0.40
C LEU A 28 11.51 -26.21 1.24
N LEU A 29 11.64 -25.12 2.00
CA LEU A 29 12.75 -24.91 2.93
C LEU A 29 12.78 -25.99 4.01
N LEU A 30 11.63 -26.34 4.60
CA LEU A 30 11.54 -27.40 5.61
C LEU A 30 11.93 -28.77 5.03
N VAL A 31 11.46 -29.09 3.82
CA VAL A 31 11.81 -30.33 3.12
C VAL A 31 13.31 -30.38 2.80
N ALA A 32 13.86 -29.30 2.24
CA ALA A 32 15.29 -29.19 1.94
C ALA A 32 16.15 -29.32 3.21
N THR A 33 15.73 -28.66 4.30
CA THR A 33 16.42 -28.75 5.60
C THR A 33 16.35 -30.17 6.16
N ALA A 34 15.20 -30.82 6.12
CA ALA A 34 15.04 -32.20 6.57
C ALA A 34 15.89 -33.18 5.74
N ALA A 35 15.91 -33.01 4.42
CA ALA A 35 16.73 -33.81 3.51
C ALA A 35 18.23 -33.61 3.78
N PHE A 36 18.67 -32.37 4.01
CA PHE A 36 20.05 -32.05 4.36
C PHE A 36 20.46 -32.68 5.70
N LEU A 37 19.63 -32.55 6.74
CA LEU A 37 19.89 -33.17 8.05
C LEU A 37 19.94 -34.70 7.95
N TYR A 38 19.03 -35.30 7.18
CA TYR A 38 19.04 -36.74 6.91
C TYR A 38 20.33 -37.18 6.20
N PHE A 39 20.77 -36.41 5.20
CA PHE A 39 22.01 -36.68 4.46
C PHE A 39 23.25 -36.60 5.36
N VAL A 40 23.33 -35.59 6.23
CA VAL A 40 24.41 -35.46 7.22
C VAL A 40 24.46 -36.68 8.14
N GLU A 41 23.30 -37.18 8.59
CA GLU A 41 23.25 -38.31 9.51
C GLU A 41 23.51 -39.65 8.81
N LEU A 42 23.17 -39.75 7.52
CA LEU A 42 23.56 -40.87 6.67
C LEU A 42 25.08 -40.99 6.50
N LEU A 43 25.78 -39.84 6.40
CA LEU A 43 27.24 -39.79 6.34
C LEU A 43 27.91 -40.10 7.68
N SER A 44 27.25 -39.77 8.79
CA SER A 44 27.84 -39.81 10.13
C SER A 44 27.63 -41.15 10.85
N GLY A 45 26.70 -42.00 10.42
CA GLY A 45 26.34 -43.21 11.16
C GLY A 45 25.54 -44.24 10.39
N ASN A 46 24.73 -45.01 11.12
CA ASN A 46 23.95 -46.12 10.56
C ASN A 46 22.68 -45.59 9.85
N PRO A 47 22.44 -45.92 8.57
CA PRO A 47 21.26 -45.49 7.82
C PRO A 47 19.92 -45.87 8.49
N ARG A 48 19.90 -46.98 9.23
CA ARG A 48 18.66 -47.47 9.88
C ARG A 48 18.15 -46.55 10.99
N ASP A 49 19.05 -45.83 11.65
CA ASP A 49 18.73 -44.95 12.78
C ASP A 49 18.72 -43.47 12.39
N ALA A 50 19.12 -43.13 11.17
CA ALA A 50 19.29 -41.76 10.70
C ALA A 50 18.01 -40.92 10.88
N ALA A 51 16.84 -41.44 10.49
CA ALA A 51 15.57 -40.73 10.65
C ALA A 51 15.20 -40.49 12.13
N ALA A 52 15.40 -41.49 12.99
CA ALA A 52 15.11 -41.37 14.42
C ALA A 52 16.07 -40.42 15.12
N ASN A 53 17.35 -40.43 14.73
CA ASN A 53 18.38 -39.54 15.26
C ASN A 53 18.14 -38.08 14.84
N VAL A 54 17.78 -37.84 13.57
CA VAL A 54 17.43 -36.49 13.09
C VAL A 54 16.23 -35.95 13.88
N LEU A 55 15.18 -36.75 14.06
CA LEU A 55 14.00 -36.31 14.81
C LEU A 55 14.33 -36.07 16.29
N ARG A 56 15.11 -36.94 16.95
CA ARG A 56 15.47 -36.79 18.36
C ARG A 56 16.41 -35.61 18.61
N ARG A 57 17.35 -35.36 17.70
CA ARG A 57 18.40 -34.34 17.86
C ARG A 57 17.96 -32.97 17.37
N HIS A 58 17.20 -32.90 16.28
CA HIS A 58 16.80 -31.66 15.63
C HIS A 58 15.30 -31.37 15.69
N GLY A 59 14.49 -32.29 16.22
CA GLY A 59 13.04 -32.12 16.39
C GLY A 59 12.66 -30.81 17.09
N PRO A 60 13.28 -30.44 18.23
CA PRO A 60 12.98 -29.17 18.89
C PRO A 60 13.25 -27.95 17.99
N THR A 61 14.33 -27.97 17.20
CA THR A 61 14.68 -26.89 16.27
C THR A 61 13.69 -26.80 15.11
N VAL A 62 13.36 -27.94 14.47
CA VAL A 62 12.38 -27.99 13.38
C VAL A 62 11.00 -27.53 13.87
N LEU A 63 10.60 -27.95 15.08
CA LEU A 63 9.35 -27.52 15.70
C LEU A 63 9.34 -26.01 15.97
N ALA A 64 10.44 -25.44 16.46
CA ALA A 64 10.56 -24.00 16.69
C ALA A 64 10.44 -23.20 15.37
N VAL A 65 11.10 -23.65 14.30
CA VAL A 65 11.01 -23.03 12.96
C VAL A 65 9.58 -23.13 12.42
N PHE A 66 8.92 -24.27 12.60
CA PHE A 66 7.54 -24.45 12.20
C PHE A 66 6.60 -23.53 12.98
N ALA A 67 6.80 -23.37 14.29
CA ALA A 67 6.01 -22.48 15.15
C ALA A 67 6.23 -20.99 14.83
N LEU A 68 7.41 -20.61 14.32
CA LEU A 68 7.71 -19.26 13.86
C LEU A 68 7.01 -18.92 12.53
N ALA A 69 6.77 -19.92 11.68
CA ALA A 69 6.12 -19.73 10.38
C ALA A 69 4.83 -18.91 10.44
N PRO A 70 3.80 -19.28 11.23
CA PRO A 70 2.54 -18.52 11.28
C PRO A 70 2.73 -17.08 11.78
N ILE A 71 3.71 -16.83 12.65
CA ILE A 71 4.01 -15.48 13.17
C ILE A 71 4.57 -14.61 12.03
N PHE A 72 5.56 -15.12 11.29
CA PHE A 72 6.14 -14.42 10.14
C PHE A 72 5.11 -14.20 9.02
N LEU A 73 4.29 -15.21 8.72
CA LEU A 73 3.21 -15.10 7.73
C LEU A 73 2.22 -14.00 8.14
N TYR A 74 1.79 -13.99 9.40
CA TYR A 74 0.86 -12.99 9.92
C TYR A 74 1.44 -11.57 9.82
N ASP A 75 2.70 -11.39 10.25
CA ASP A 75 3.34 -10.08 10.23
C ASP A 75 3.54 -9.57 8.80
N LEU A 76 3.97 -10.43 7.88
CA LEU A 76 4.10 -10.06 6.47
C LEU A 76 2.74 -9.69 5.87
N CYS A 77 1.69 -10.46 6.13
CA CYS A 77 0.34 -10.12 5.69
C CYS A 77 -0.14 -8.78 6.26
N LYS A 78 0.16 -8.49 7.52
CA LYS A 78 -0.20 -7.21 8.14
C LYS A 78 0.56 -6.05 7.49
N LEU A 79 1.84 -6.25 7.21
CA LEU A 79 2.69 -5.27 6.52
C LEU A 79 2.16 -4.99 5.11
N THR A 80 1.90 -6.02 4.31
CA THR A 80 1.37 -5.83 2.95
C THR A 80 0.01 -5.14 2.93
N ASN A 81 -0.87 -5.45 3.88
CA ASN A 81 -2.16 -4.77 4.03
C ASN A 81 -2.00 -3.28 4.34
N ARG A 82 -1.01 -2.93 5.16
CA ARG A 82 -0.68 -1.53 5.47
C ARG A 82 -0.18 -0.78 4.23
N PHE A 83 0.52 -1.44 3.33
CA PHE A 83 0.97 -0.84 2.07
C PHE A 83 -0.17 -0.72 1.02
N ALA A 84 -1.01 -1.73 0.90
CA ALA A 84 -2.05 -1.79 -0.13
C ALA A 84 -3.16 -0.74 0.04
N GLY A 85 -3.59 -0.49 1.29
CA GLY A 85 -4.68 0.46 1.58
C GLY A 85 -4.43 1.88 1.04
N PRO A 86 -3.29 2.52 1.40
CA PRO A 86 -2.86 3.81 0.85
C PRO A 86 -2.79 3.84 -0.67
N MET A 87 -2.21 2.81 -1.30
CA MET A 87 -2.05 2.74 -2.76
C MET A 87 -3.38 2.66 -3.51
N VAL A 88 -4.37 1.92 -3.00
CA VAL A 88 -5.70 1.86 -3.61
C VAL A 88 -6.40 3.23 -3.54
N ARG A 89 -6.24 3.96 -2.42
CA ARG A 89 -6.77 5.32 -2.30
C ARG A 89 -6.13 6.26 -3.31
N LEU A 90 -4.79 6.23 -3.41
CA LEU A 90 -4.04 7.03 -4.38
C LEU A 90 -4.48 6.76 -5.82
N ARG A 91 -4.61 5.48 -6.19
CA ARG A 91 -5.05 5.08 -7.55
C ARG A 91 -6.45 5.61 -7.88
N ARG A 92 -7.37 5.63 -6.92
CA ARG A 92 -8.71 6.20 -7.13
C ARG A 92 -8.63 7.70 -7.34
N SER A 93 -7.96 8.42 -6.45
CA SER A 93 -7.78 9.86 -6.58
C SER A 93 -7.06 10.27 -7.86
N MET A 94 -6.08 9.50 -8.33
CA MET A 94 -5.44 9.71 -9.63
C MET A 94 -6.41 9.56 -10.79
N ARG A 95 -7.31 8.56 -10.73
CA ARG A 95 -8.32 8.35 -11.78
C ARG A 95 -9.35 9.49 -11.76
N ASP A 96 -9.84 9.87 -10.58
CA ASP A 96 -10.79 10.98 -10.44
C ASP A 96 -10.18 12.30 -10.97
N LEU A 97 -8.89 12.54 -10.70
CA LEU A 97 -8.17 13.71 -11.21
C LEU A 97 -8.01 13.66 -12.74
N ALA A 98 -7.73 12.48 -13.31
CA ALA A 98 -7.64 12.29 -14.76
C ALA A 98 -8.98 12.47 -15.47
N ASP A 99 -10.08 12.16 -14.79
CA ASP A 99 -11.46 12.37 -15.27
C ASP A 99 -11.90 13.85 -15.11
N GLY A 100 -11.01 14.74 -14.63
CA GLY A 100 -11.27 16.17 -14.45
C GLY A 100 -12.14 16.50 -13.24
N CYS A 101 -12.36 15.54 -12.34
CA CYS A 101 -13.09 15.78 -11.10
C CYS A 101 -12.23 16.60 -10.12
N ASP A 102 -12.90 17.41 -9.28
CA ASP A 102 -12.23 18.06 -8.16
C ASP A 102 -11.87 17.00 -7.09
N VAL A 103 -10.58 16.81 -6.84
CA VAL A 103 -10.03 15.80 -5.93
C VAL A 103 -9.46 16.50 -4.70
N SER A 104 -9.98 16.19 -3.51
CA SER A 104 -9.41 16.73 -2.28
C SER A 104 -8.01 16.15 -1.97
N PRO A 105 -7.13 16.93 -1.32
CA PRO A 105 -5.80 16.47 -0.93
C PRO A 105 -5.83 15.17 -0.11
N ILE A 106 -4.94 14.24 -0.44
CA ILE A 106 -4.80 12.98 0.28
C ILE A 106 -3.89 13.18 1.49
N ARG A 107 -4.34 12.71 2.65
CA ARG A 107 -3.48 12.43 3.81
C ARG A 107 -3.49 10.94 4.15
N PHE A 108 -2.32 10.42 4.47
CA PHE A 108 -2.13 9.10 5.07
C PHE A 108 -1.97 9.22 6.58
N ARG A 109 -2.13 8.10 7.29
CA ARG A 109 -2.19 8.05 8.75
C ARG A 109 -0.78 7.98 9.33
N ASP A 110 -0.60 8.48 10.55
CA ASP A 110 0.72 8.54 11.21
C ASP A 110 1.40 7.17 11.26
N GLY A 111 2.64 7.15 10.77
CA GLY A 111 3.51 5.99 10.69
C GLY A 111 3.47 5.25 9.35
N ASP A 112 2.59 5.60 8.42
CA ASP A 112 2.58 4.99 7.08
C ASP A 112 3.76 5.50 6.24
N PHE A 113 4.37 4.63 5.44
CA PHE A 113 5.55 4.94 4.64
C PHE A 113 5.30 5.90 3.46
N TRP A 114 4.06 6.38 3.29
CA TRP A 114 3.59 7.03 2.07
C TRP A 114 3.39 8.55 2.20
N HIS A 115 3.80 9.16 3.30
CA HIS A 115 3.59 10.59 3.54
C HIS A 115 4.22 11.47 2.45
N ASP A 116 5.44 11.15 2.01
CA ASP A 116 6.13 11.90 0.95
C ASP A 116 5.39 11.77 -0.38
N LEU A 117 4.94 10.55 -0.72
CA LEU A 117 4.15 10.33 -1.94
C LEU A 117 2.81 11.07 -1.92
N ALA A 118 2.15 11.18 -0.76
CA ALA A 118 0.96 12.01 -0.62
C ALA A 118 1.27 13.50 -0.83
N ALA A 119 2.39 13.99 -0.28
CA ALA A 119 2.80 15.38 -0.46
C ALA A 119 3.05 15.69 -1.94
N ASP A 120 3.77 14.82 -2.64
CA ASP A 120 4.03 14.97 -4.08
C ASP A 120 2.73 14.87 -4.90
N PHE A 121 1.83 13.95 -4.58
CA PHE A 121 0.54 13.86 -5.25
C PHE A 121 -0.31 15.12 -5.06
N ASN A 122 -0.38 15.66 -3.84
CA ASN A 122 -1.16 16.87 -3.56
C ASN A 122 -0.62 18.07 -4.35
N ARG A 123 0.69 18.19 -4.53
CA ARG A 123 1.30 19.22 -5.40
C ARG A 123 0.83 19.11 -6.85
N VAL A 124 0.67 17.89 -7.35
CA VAL A 124 0.16 17.64 -8.72
C VAL A 124 -1.32 18.05 -8.81
N VAL A 125 -2.13 17.66 -7.82
CA VAL A 125 -3.55 18.07 -7.75
C VAL A 125 -3.68 19.59 -7.79
N ASP A 126 -2.96 20.30 -6.92
CA ASP A 126 -2.98 21.76 -6.85
C ASP A 126 -2.62 22.41 -8.20
N ARG A 127 -1.61 21.86 -8.89
CA ARG A 127 -1.17 22.36 -10.20
C ARG A 127 -2.20 22.12 -11.30
N VAL A 128 -2.80 20.93 -11.35
CA VAL A 128 -3.81 20.58 -12.37
C VAL A 128 -5.06 21.43 -12.16
N GLN A 129 -5.55 21.53 -10.93
CA GLN A 129 -6.78 22.27 -10.62
C GLN A 129 -6.64 23.78 -10.77
N SER A 130 -5.48 24.35 -10.40
CA SER A 130 -5.19 25.77 -10.65
C SER A 130 -5.11 26.10 -12.15
N SER A 131 -4.70 25.14 -12.98
CA SER A 131 -4.64 25.31 -14.45
C SER A 131 -6.01 25.12 -15.12
N SER A 132 -6.92 24.40 -14.49
CA SER A 132 -8.28 24.13 -14.99
C SER A 132 -9.31 25.17 -14.60
N SER A 133 -8.99 26.12 -13.72
CA SER A 133 -9.89 27.20 -13.31
C SER A 133 -9.86 28.35 -14.33
N PRO A 134 -10.93 28.58 -15.12
CA PRO A 134 -10.97 29.66 -16.11
C PRO A 134 -11.44 30.95 -15.44
N ALA A 135 -10.62 31.57 -14.59
CA ALA A 135 -10.88 32.91 -14.07
C ALA A 135 -9.62 33.53 -13.45
N SER A 136 -8.72 33.98 -14.32
CA SER A 136 -7.97 35.22 -14.07
C SER A 136 -8.21 36.12 -15.27
N ALA A 137 -9.48 36.44 -15.50
CA ALA A 137 -9.81 37.66 -16.23
C ALA A 137 -9.36 38.82 -15.34
N PRO A 138 -8.47 39.71 -15.78
CA PRO A 138 -8.15 40.91 -15.02
C PRO A 138 -9.44 41.72 -14.85
N GLU A 139 -9.76 42.08 -13.60
CA GLU A 139 -10.79 43.05 -13.25
C GLU A 139 -10.51 44.37 -13.97
N THR A 140 -11.10 44.55 -15.15
CA THR A 140 -11.23 45.86 -15.81
C THR A 140 -12.69 46.27 -15.76
N THR A 141 -13.24 46.52 -14.57
CA THR A 141 -14.56 47.17 -14.47
C THR A 141 -14.75 47.84 -13.11
N ASP A 142 -13.90 48.80 -12.76
CA ASP A 142 -14.24 49.80 -11.73
C ASP A 142 -13.64 51.18 -12.06
N ALA A 143 -12.52 51.25 -12.78
CA ALA A 143 -11.91 52.52 -13.19
C ALA A 143 -12.66 53.25 -14.33
N GLU A 144 -13.41 52.55 -15.17
CA GLU A 144 -14.15 53.17 -16.29
C GLU A 144 -15.52 53.74 -15.87
N ALA A 145 -16.11 53.21 -14.79
CA ALA A 145 -17.38 53.69 -14.24
C ALA A 145 -17.22 55.00 -13.45
N GLU A 146 -16.04 55.29 -12.90
CA GLU A 146 -15.73 56.57 -12.24
C GLU A 146 -15.44 57.70 -13.24
N SER A 147 -14.79 57.39 -14.37
CA SER A 147 -14.51 58.35 -15.44
C SER A 147 -15.78 58.89 -16.11
N LEU A 148 -16.79 58.03 -16.31
CA LEU A 148 -18.08 58.43 -16.88
C LEU A 148 -18.92 59.29 -15.92
N LYS A 149 -18.79 59.09 -14.60
CA LYS A 149 -19.42 59.98 -13.61
C LYS A 149 -18.75 61.34 -13.51
N GLN A 150 -17.45 61.44 -13.78
CA GLN A 150 -16.75 62.73 -13.83
C GLN A 150 -17.06 63.55 -15.09
N LEU A 151 -17.43 62.91 -16.20
CA LEU A 151 -17.83 63.61 -17.42
C LEU A 151 -19.26 64.17 -17.37
N GLU A 152 -20.17 63.55 -16.59
CA GLU A 152 -21.56 64.01 -16.47
C GLU A 152 -21.73 65.22 -15.51
N VAL A 153 -20.72 65.52 -14.68
CA VAL A 153 -20.75 66.62 -13.69
C VAL A 153 -20.24 67.96 -14.27
N ILE A 154 -19.63 67.96 -15.47
CA ILE A 154 -19.05 69.16 -16.07
C ILE A 154 -20.05 69.94 -16.95
N ASP A 155 -21.19 69.35 -17.30
CA ASP A 155 -22.21 69.95 -18.19
C ASP A 155 -23.53 70.38 -17.48
N ALA A 156 -23.50 70.62 -16.16
CA ALA A 156 -24.61 71.19 -15.38
C ALA A 156 -24.21 72.49 -14.68
#